data_AF-A0A7W0NAG1-F1
#
_entry.id   AF-A0A7W0NAG1-F1
#
_cell.length_a   1.000
_cell.length_b   1.000
_cell.length_c   1.000
_cell.angle_alpha   90.00
_cell.angle_beta   90.00
_cell.angle_gamma   90.00
#
_symmetry.space_group_name_H-M   'P 1'
#
loop_
_entity.id
_entity.type
_entity.pdbx_description
1 polymer ?
#
loop_
_entity_poly.entity_id
_entity_poly.type
_entity_poly.pdbx_seq_one_letter_code
_entity_poly.pdbx_strand_id
1 'polypeptide(L)'
;MSTTNTIPTRPLGTTGARVSILGAGGFHIGGEDEALGIRIIHTAIDAGATFLDNAWEYNDGESERRMGKALAQDGYRAKAFLMSKD
;
A
#
# COMPACT_ATOMS: atom_id res chain seq x y z
N MET A 1 -9.45 21.33 15.87
CA MET A 1 -8.23 21.17 15.07
C MET A 1 -7.84 19.70 15.14
N SER A 2 -8.10 18.91 14.09
CA SER A 2 -7.74 17.50 14.08
C SER A 2 -6.24 17.41 13.80
N THR A 3 -5.46 16.94 14.77
CA THR A 3 -4.08 16.53 14.54
C THR A 3 -4.15 15.25 13.71
N THR A 4 -4.07 15.36 12.38
CA THR A 4 -3.81 14.18 11.55
C THR A 4 -2.47 13.62 12.01
N ASN A 5 -2.52 12.57 12.82
CA ASN A 5 -1.33 11.91 13.34
C ASN A 5 -0.74 11.11 12.18
N THR A 6 0.03 11.79 11.33
CA THR A 6 0.65 11.19 10.15
C THR A 6 1.70 10.19 10.62
N ILE A 7 1.64 8.95 10.14
CA ILE A 7 2.68 7.96 10.37
C ILE A 7 4.04 8.58 9.96
N PRO A 8 5.06 8.59 10.84
CA PRO A 8 6.36 9.16 10.50
C PRO A 8 6.97 8.52 9.25
N THR A 9 7.86 9.24 8.58
CA THR A 9 8.62 8.73 7.44
C THR A 9 10.10 8.63 7.76
N ARG A 10 10.81 7.73 7.07
CA ARG A 10 12.28 7.60 7.14
C ARG A 10 12.90 7.45 5.76
N PRO A 11 14.17 7.82 5.58
CA PRO A 11 14.89 7.55 4.33
C PRO A 11 14.95 6.05 4.04
N LEU A 12 14.75 5.68 2.78
CA LEU A 12 14.98 4.31 2.30
C LEU A 12 16.43 4.18 1.83
N GLY A 13 17.34 3.86 2.75
CA GLY A 13 18.77 3.74 2.46
C GLY A 13 19.33 5.00 1.79
N THR A 14 20.10 4.82 0.72
CA THR A 14 20.71 5.90 -0.07
C THR A 14 19.91 6.27 -1.33
N THR A 15 18.66 5.79 -1.45
CA THR A 15 17.84 5.96 -2.67
C THR A 15 17.32 7.38 -2.89
N GLY A 16 17.37 8.24 -1.87
CA GLY A 16 16.71 9.54 -1.86
C GLY A 16 15.21 9.50 -1.59
N ALA A 17 14.58 8.32 -1.59
CA ALA A 17 13.18 8.16 -1.24
C ALA A 17 12.95 8.25 0.28
N ARG A 18 11.77 8.73 0.67
CA ARG A 18 11.25 8.65 2.04
C ARG A 18 9.98 7.81 2.05
N VAL A 19 9.92 6.85 2.96
CA VAL A 19 8.80 5.90 3.08
C VAL A 19 8.20 5.98 4.48
N SER A 20 6.90 5.66 4.62
CA SER A 20 6.27 5.51 5.93
C SER A 20 7.01 4.44 6.77
N ILE A 21 7.14 4.67 8.08
CA ILE A 21 7.81 3.71 8.97
C ILE A 21 7.01 2.41 9.12
N LEU A 22 5.71 2.46 8.89
CA LEU A 22 4.80 1.32 8.80
C LEU A 22 4.37 1.15 7.34
N GLY A 23 4.48 -0.07 6.81
CA GLY A 23 3.99 -0.43 5.49
C GLY A 23 2.76 -1.34 5.54
N ALA A 24 2.06 -1.46 4.42
CA ALA A 24 0.93 -2.37 4.26
C ALA A 24 1.34 -3.58 3.40
N GLY A 25 1.17 -4.79 3.95
CA GLY A 25 1.50 -6.05 3.29
C GLY A 25 0.45 -6.46 2.25
N GLY A 26 0.88 -6.88 1.07
CA GLY A 26 0.00 -7.21 -0.06
C GLY A 26 -0.61 -8.61 -0.04
N PHE A 27 -0.04 -9.54 0.73
CA PHE A 27 -0.40 -10.96 0.67
C PHE A 27 -1.90 -11.20 0.90
N HIS A 28 -2.49 -10.65 1.96
CA HIS A 28 -3.89 -10.95 2.32
C HIS A 28 -4.93 -10.28 1.41
N ILE A 29 -4.53 -9.33 0.57
CA ILE A 29 -5.46 -8.56 -0.29
C ILE A 29 -6.10 -9.45 -1.34
N GLY A 30 -5.37 -10.46 -1.85
CA GLY A 30 -5.87 -11.46 -2.78
C GLY A 30 -6.66 -12.60 -2.15
N GLY A 31 -6.52 -12.82 -0.83
CA GLY A 31 -7.07 -13.99 -0.14
C GLY A 31 -8.52 -13.85 0.36
N GLU A 32 -9.01 -12.62 0.54
CA GLU A 32 -10.35 -12.33 1.07
C GLU A 32 -11.30 -11.80 -0.03
N ASP A 33 -12.46 -11.27 0.35
CA ASP A 33 -13.33 -10.49 -0.56
C ASP A 33 -12.59 -9.30 -1.18
N GLU A 34 -12.80 -9.06 -2.49
CA GLU A 34 -12.08 -8.02 -3.23
C GLU A 34 -12.37 -6.62 -2.69
N ALA A 35 -13.63 -6.31 -2.37
CA ALA A 35 -14.00 -4.99 -1.87
C ALA A 35 -13.38 -4.75 -0.49
N LEU A 36 -13.29 -5.77 0.35
CA LEU A 36 -12.55 -5.69 1.61
C LEU A 36 -11.06 -5.42 1.37
N GLY A 37 -10.41 -6.16 0.46
CA GLY A 37 -9.00 -5.95 0.11
C GLY A 37 -8.70 -4.52 -0.34
N ILE A 38 -9.55 -3.97 -1.21
CA ILE A 38 -9.43 -2.57 -1.67
C ILE A 38 -9.59 -1.59 -0.49
N ARG A 39 -10.62 -1.77 0.35
CA ARG A 39 -10.84 -0.91 1.53
C ARG A 39 -9.67 -0.94 2.50
N ILE A 40 -9.02 -2.10 2.70
CA ILE A 40 -7.84 -2.22 3.55
C ILE A 40 -6.71 -1.31 3.03
N ILE A 41 -6.45 -1.31 1.72
CA ILE A 41 -5.42 -0.46 1.11
C ILE A 41 -5.75 1.02 1.24
N HIS A 42 -6.98 1.42 0.96
CA HIS A 42 -7.40 2.81 1.13
C HIS A 42 -7.27 3.27 2.57
N THR A 43 -7.74 2.44 3.52
CA THR A 43 -7.64 2.74 4.96
C THR A 43 -6.19 2.89 5.40
N ALA A 44 -5.30 2.00 4.94
CA ALA A 44 -3.88 2.09 5.25
C ALA A 44 -3.26 3.40 4.72
N ILE A 45 -3.52 3.75 3.46
CA ILE A 45 -2.99 4.97 2.85
C ILE A 45 -3.54 6.22 3.54
N ASP A 46 -4.85 6.27 3.84
CA ASP A 46 -5.48 7.41 4.50
C ASP A 46 -5.01 7.57 5.96
N ALA A 47 -4.62 6.47 6.62
CA ALA A 47 -3.95 6.51 7.91
C ALA A 47 -2.45 6.89 7.83
N GLY A 48 -1.89 7.03 6.62
CA GLY A 48 -0.49 7.42 6.37
C GLY A 48 0.49 6.27 6.14
N ALA A 49 0.03 5.02 6.07
CA ALA A 49 0.85 3.87 5.71
C ALA A 49 0.95 3.78 4.18
N THR A 50 1.91 4.52 3.61
CA THR A 50 2.06 4.73 2.17
C THR A 50 3.09 3.82 1.50
N PHE A 51 3.87 3.06 2.27
CA PHE A 51 4.77 2.04 1.74
C PHE A 51 4.03 0.71 1.56
N LEU A 52 3.79 0.31 0.31
CA LEU A 52 2.97 -0.85 -0.03
C LEU A 52 3.84 -1.97 -0.58
N ASP A 53 3.72 -3.13 0.05
CA ASP A 53 4.45 -4.35 -0.29
C ASP A 53 3.60 -5.27 -1.17
N ASN A 54 4.24 -5.90 -2.16
CA ASN A 54 3.61 -6.94 -2.97
C ASN A 54 4.63 -8.01 -3.42
N ALA A 55 4.15 -9.05 -4.08
CA ALA A 55 4.96 -10.02 -4.82
C ALA A 55 4.15 -10.65 -5.94
N TRP A 56 4.82 -11.06 -7.02
CA TRP A 56 4.17 -11.65 -8.20
C TRP A 56 3.35 -12.91 -7.86
N GLU A 57 3.87 -13.75 -6.95
CA GLU A 57 3.27 -15.05 -6.61
C GLU A 57 2.11 -14.97 -5.62
N TYR A 58 1.86 -13.80 -5.01
CA TYR A 58 0.83 -13.67 -3.98
C TYR A 58 -0.57 -13.92 -4.55
N ASN A 59 -1.16 -15.04 -4.13
CA ASN A 59 -2.47 -15.54 -4.58
C ASN A 59 -2.56 -15.65 -6.11
N ASP A 60 -1.57 -16.28 -6.75
CA ASP A 60 -1.53 -16.46 -8.21
C ASP A 60 -1.64 -15.12 -8.97
N GLY A 61 -0.98 -14.09 -8.44
CA GLY A 61 -0.96 -12.72 -8.94
C GLY A 61 -2.19 -11.88 -8.61
N GLU A 62 -3.17 -12.42 -7.89
CA GLU A 62 -4.41 -11.71 -7.58
C GLU A 62 -4.19 -10.53 -6.62
N SER A 63 -3.22 -10.63 -5.70
CA SER A 63 -2.85 -9.51 -4.84
C SER A 63 -2.34 -8.30 -5.64
N GLU A 64 -1.56 -8.50 -6.69
CA GLU A 64 -1.12 -7.42 -7.59
C GLU A 64 -2.27 -6.80 -8.37
N ARG A 65 -3.18 -7.63 -8.91
CA ARG A 65 -4.37 -7.14 -9.62
C ARG A 65 -5.23 -6.25 -8.73
N ARG A 66 -5.50 -6.68 -7.49
CA ARG A 66 -6.32 -5.92 -6.54
C ARG A 66 -5.62 -4.68 -6.00
N MET A 67 -4.31 -4.74 -5.75
CA MET A 67 -3.51 -3.55 -5.46
C MET A 67 -3.64 -2.51 -6.58
N GLY A 68 -3.56 -2.95 -7.85
CA GLY A 68 -3.79 -2.10 -9.02
C GLY A 68 -5.18 -1.44 -9.03
N LYS A 69 -6.23 -2.22 -8.76
CA LYS A 69 -7.61 -1.71 -8.64
C LYS A 69 -7.75 -0.66 -7.53
N ALA A 70 -7.10 -0.87 -6.38
CA ALA A 70 -7.15 0.08 -5.27
C ALA A 70 -6.43 1.39 -5.62
N LEU A 71 -5.23 1.31 -6.22
CA LEU A 71 -4.41 2.48 -6.54
C LEU A 71 -4.92 3.30 -7.72
N ALA A 72 -5.69 2.70 -8.64
CA ALA A 72 -6.29 3.39 -9.77
C ALA A 72 -7.40 4.38 -9.38
N GLN A 73 -7.91 4.31 -8.15
CA GLN A 73 -9.00 5.16 -7.66
C GLN A 73 -8.44 6.45 -7.06
N ASP A 74 -9.19 7.55 -7.18
CA ASP A 74 -9.13 8.78 -6.37
C ASP A 74 -7.72 9.32 -6.02
N GLY A 75 -6.76 9.19 -6.95
CA GLY A 75 -5.39 9.68 -6.76
C GLY A 75 -4.55 8.86 -5.76
N TYR A 76 -5.02 7.69 -5.30
CA TYR A 76 -4.29 6.83 -4.36
C TYR A 76 -2.92 6.44 -4.88
N ARG A 77 -2.75 6.25 -6.20
CA ARG A 77 -1.44 5.99 -6.79
C ARG A 77 -0.40 7.06 -6.46
N ALA A 78 -0.78 8.35 -6.42
CA ALA A 78 0.15 9.44 -6.14
C ALA A 78 0.58 9.47 -4.66
N LYS A 79 -0.21 8.86 -3.77
CA LYS A 79 0.09 8.75 -2.34
C LYS A 79 1.02 7.56 -2.02
N ALA A 80 1.17 6.60 -2.92
CA ALA A 80 1.80 5.31 -2.64
C ALA A 80 3.26 5.19 -3.13
N PHE A 81 4.12 4.65 -2.28
CA PHE A 81 5.39 4.04 -2.67
C PHE A 81 5.17 2.52 -2.78
N LEU A 82 5.09 2.02 -4.01
CA LEU A 82 4.76 0.62 -4.31
C LEU A 82 6.04 -0.17 -4.62
N MET A 83 6.17 -1.36 -4.03
CA MET A 83 7.23 -2.33 -4.38
C MET A 83 6.63 -3.71 -4.64
N SER A 84 7.38 -4.54 -5.38
CA SER A 84 7.06 -5.95 -5.63
C SER A 84 8.33 -6.81 -5.57
N LYS A 85 8.16 -8.13 -5.69
CA LYS A 85 9.20 -9.16 -5.61
C LYS A 85 8.91 -10.24 -6.66
N ASP A 86 9.99 -10.80 -7.22
CA ASP A 86 9.97 -11.97 -8.11
C ASP A 86 10.20 -13.26 -7.33
#